data_AF-A0AA96L960-F1
#
_entry.id   AF-A0AA96L960-F1
#
_cell.length_a   1.000
_cell.length_b   1.000
_cell.length_c   1.000
_cell.angle_alpha   90.00
_cell.angle_beta   90.00
_cell.angle_gamma   90.00
#
_symmetry.space_group_name_H-M   'P 1'
#
loop_
_entity.id
_entity.type
_entity.pdbx_description
1 polymer ?
#
loop_
_entity_poly.entity_id
_entity_poly.type
_entity_poly.pdbx_seq_one_letter_code
_entity_poly.pdbx_strand_id
1 'polypeptide(L)'
;MSFQKIPENASLIYDLPQEAMAEIAGLYPVIGANPGLSLLARFWSYLIFHQPPGTAGAVSTWPLPVPVLGDQAGIWPLAILVSGAERAFEAYRKLGMENRIALETLAFGGLYTRDYYRRNGRWGLSELNWLRRHVQARIFRLGRLVFNTGTYSWPFMTVRNRESQIITLCDGDVPYRADGLPDGTNNRREAESWLPVLQKSDLSLVGHPVASDGTVQRETIALDPNEWRVVLRKGDRVVDVHIPSGSKLSLKECEDAYREAYRFFPRYFPGIPFKAFVCKSWIMDPALSLILPPESNLVKFQRMFKPLPVIGDERQTYELVFDDPHVELDQFTPVTSLQKAIIRHVKLGNRMRSSAGFRLWEQPAGSVALS
;
A
#
# COMPACT_ATOMS: atom_id res chain seq x y z
N MET A 1 17.37 -24.46 9.87
CA MET A 1 16.00 -24.74 9.39
C MET A 1 16.06 -26.04 8.62
N SER A 2 15.32 -27.07 9.04
CA SER A 2 15.21 -28.32 8.28
C SER A 2 13.86 -28.30 7.57
N PHE A 3 13.84 -28.55 6.25
CA PHE A 3 12.62 -28.68 5.46
C PHE A 3 12.06 -30.12 5.57
N GLN A 4 12.16 -30.72 6.77
CA GLN A 4 11.74 -32.11 7.00
C GLN A 4 10.31 -32.21 7.50
N LYS A 5 9.78 -31.16 8.15
CA LYS A 5 8.41 -31.13 8.66
C LYS A 5 7.82 -29.72 8.51
N ILE A 6 6.55 -29.66 8.14
CA ILE A 6 5.77 -28.43 8.13
C ILE A 6 5.45 -28.02 9.57
N PRO A 7 5.56 -26.72 9.93
CA PRO A 7 5.10 -26.24 11.23
C PRO A 7 3.61 -26.51 11.43
N GLU A 8 3.23 -27.15 12.54
CA GLU A 8 1.87 -27.66 12.78
C GLU A 8 0.80 -26.56 12.76
N ASN A 9 1.17 -25.35 13.16
CA ASN A 9 0.30 -24.18 13.22
C ASN A 9 0.32 -23.32 11.95
N ALA A 10 1.07 -23.70 10.90
CA ALA A 10 1.21 -22.86 9.70
C ALA A 10 -0.11 -22.60 8.99
N SER A 11 -1.00 -23.61 8.92
CA SER A 11 -2.33 -23.45 8.34
C SER A 11 -3.15 -22.40 9.08
N LEU A 12 -3.10 -22.39 10.41
CA LEU A 12 -3.80 -21.41 11.24
C LEU A 12 -3.18 -20.01 11.10
N ILE A 13 -1.84 -19.91 11.16
CA ILE A 13 -1.11 -18.64 11.13
C ILE A 13 -1.37 -17.90 9.81
N TYR A 14 -1.32 -18.63 8.70
CA TYR A 14 -1.46 -18.04 7.38
C TYR A 14 -2.87 -18.17 6.80
N ASP A 15 -3.82 -18.76 7.53
CA ASP A 15 -5.17 -19.06 7.03
C ASP A 15 -5.13 -19.83 5.69
N LEU A 16 -4.28 -20.86 5.61
CA LEU A 16 -4.04 -21.61 4.37
C LEU A 16 -5.06 -22.74 4.16
N PRO A 17 -5.57 -22.92 2.92
CA PRO A 17 -6.38 -24.08 2.55
C PRO A 17 -5.66 -25.41 2.80
N GLN A 18 -6.41 -26.45 3.15
CA GLN A 18 -5.84 -27.78 3.46
C GLN A 18 -5.14 -28.39 2.24
N GLU A 19 -5.67 -28.16 1.05
CA GLU A 19 -5.13 -28.63 -0.23
C GLU A 19 -3.76 -28.00 -0.51
N ALA A 20 -3.61 -26.69 -0.26
CA ALA A 20 -2.32 -26.00 -0.38
C ALA A 20 -1.30 -26.58 0.61
N MET A 21 -1.72 -26.87 1.85
CA MET A 21 -0.86 -27.48 2.86
C MET A 21 -0.43 -28.91 2.45
N ALA A 22 -1.31 -29.68 1.83
CA ALA A 22 -1.00 -31.02 1.33
C ALA A 22 0.06 -30.99 0.20
N GLU A 23 -0.05 -30.05 -0.75
CA GLU A 23 0.97 -29.89 -1.79
C GLU A 23 2.34 -29.49 -1.22
N ILE A 24 2.35 -28.60 -0.22
CA ILE A 24 3.59 -28.23 0.48
C ILE A 24 4.17 -29.45 1.23
N ALA A 25 3.32 -30.31 1.80
CA ALA A 25 3.75 -31.50 2.52
C ALA A 25 4.45 -32.49 1.60
N GLY A 26 3.97 -32.63 0.36
CA GLY A 26 4.64 -33.42 -0.68
C GLY A 26 5.99 -32.82 -1.12
N LEU A 27 6.10 -31.48 -1.13
CA LEU A 27 7.31 -30.80 -1.59
C LEU A 27 8.47 -30.83 -0.58
N TYR A 28 8.19 -30.77 0.72
CA TYR A 28 9.23 -30.66 1.76
C TYR A 28 10.25 -31.81 1.73
N PRO A 29 9.86 -33.09 1.63
CA PRO A 29 10.80 -34.20 1.46
C PRO A 29 11.71 -34.04 0.23
N VAL A 30 11.17 -33.53 -0.89
CA VAL A 30 11.95 -33.28 -2.13
C VAL A 30 13.01 -32.20 -1.90
N ILE A 31 12.65 -31.11 -1.20
CA ILE A 31 13.60 -30.05 -0.82
C ILE A 31 14.70 -30.62 0.09
N GLY A 32 14.31 -31.41 1.08
CA GLY A 32 15.23 -32.01 2.05
C GLY A 32 16.20 -33.03 1.45
N ALA A 33 15.76 -33.80 0.46
CA ALA A 33 16.58 -34.83 -0.20
C ALA A 33 17.56 -34.24 -1.23
N ASN A 34 17.30 -33.04 -1.76
CA ASN A 34 18.15 -32.40 -2.77
C ASN A 34 19.04 -31.30 -2.13
N PRO A 35 20.38 -31.46 -2.10
CA PRO A 35 21.28 -30.47 -1.49
C PRO A 35 21.19 -29.06 -2.09
N GLY A 36 20.98 -28.95 -3.40
CA GLY A 36 20.84 -27.67 -4.11
C GLY A 36 19.55 -26.95 -3.73
N LEU A 37 18.41 -27.66 -3.72
CA LEU A 37 17.14 -27.11 -3.25
C LEU A 37 17.22 -26.71 -1.77
N SER A 38 17.79 -27.56 -0.93
CA SER A 38 18.00 -27.26 0.49
C SER A 38 18.84 -26.00 0.71
N LEU A 39 19.90 -25.78 -0.09
CA LEU A 39 20.69 -24.56 -0.02
C LEU A 39 19.89 -23.34 -0.46
N LEU A 40 19.20 -23.41 -1.60
CA LEU A 40 18.37 -22.32 -2.13
C LEU A 40 17.25 -21.94 -1.14
N ALA A 41 16.58 -22.95 -0.56
CA ALA A 41 15.50 -22.77 0.39
C ALA A 41 15.98 -22.07 1.67
N ARG A 42 17.16 -22.43 2.19
CA ARG A 42 17.79 -21.73 3.32
C ARG A 42 18.17 -20.29 2.98
N PHE A 43 18.69 -20.06 1.77
CA PHE A 43 19.03 -18.71 1.32
C PHE A 43 17.79 -17.82 1.21
N TRP A 44 16.72 -18.29 0.56
CA TRP A 44 15.44 -17.59 0.48
C TRP A 44 14.86 -17.32 1.87
N SER A 45 14.84 -18.33 2.75
CA SER A 45 14.39 -18.16 4.14
C SER A 45 15.18 -17.07 4.86
N TYR A 46 16.50 -17.03 4.70
CA TYR A 46 17.33 -15.96 5.25
C TYR A 46 16.91 -14.58 4.74
N LEU A 47 16.74 -14.42 3.43
CA LEU A 47 16.31 -13.15 2.84
C LEU A 47 14.89 -12.73 3.29
N ILE A 48 13.98 -13.69 3.45
CA ILE A 48 12.58 -13.44 3.81
C ILE A 48 12.44 -13.04 5.28
N PHE A 49 13.14 -13.72 6.19
CA PHE A 49 12.90 -13.57 7.63
C PHE A 49 13.97 -12.75 8.36
N HIS A 50 15.16 -12.55 7.78
CA HIS A 50 16.25 -11.82 8.44
C HIS A 50 16.67 -10.54 7.74
N GLN A 51 16.49 -10.45 6.43
CA GLN A 51 16.88 -9.25 5.70
C GLN A 51 15.72 -8.25 5.62
N PRO A 52 15.99 -6.93 5.80
CA PRO A 52 14.97 -5.90 5.61
C PRO A 52 14.28 -6.02 4.24
N PRO A 53 12.94 -5.87 4.16
CA PRO A 53 12.22 -5.73 2.91
C PRO A 53 12.88 -4.70 2.00
N GLY A 54 13.04 -5.02 0.72
CA GLY A 54 13.78 -4.20 -0.25
C GLY A 54 15.25 -4.60 -0.42
N THR A 55 15.81 -5.39 0.50
CA THR A 55 17.13 -6.03 0.29
C THR A 55 17.00 -7.17 -0.74
N ALA A 56 18.03 -7.33 -1.58
CA ALA A 56 18.16 -8.36 -2.62
C ALA A 56 17.19 -8.22 -3.81
N GLY A 57 16.77 -7.00 -4.15
CA GLY A 57 15.91 -6.75 -5.31
C GLY A 57 14.48 -7.28 -5.13
N ALA A 58 13.69 -7.23 -6.20
CA ALA A 58 12.32 -7.72 -6.20
C ALA A 58 12.30 -9.25 -6.19
N VAL A 59 11.46 -9.87 -5.34
CA VAL A 59 11.35 -11.33 -5.27
C VAL A 59 10.98 -11.97 -6.60
N SER A 60 10.27 -11.25 -7.48
CA SER A 60 9.94 -11.71 -8.84
C SER A 60 11.18 -11.97 -9.72
N THR A 61 12.35 -11.45 -9.36
CA THR A 61 13.61 -11.72 -10.07
C THR A 61 14.43 -12.83 -9.43
N TRP A 62 13.98 -13.40 -8.31
CA TRP A 62 14.70 -14.48 -7.64
C TRP A 62 14.51 -15.81 -8.39
N PRO A 63 15.55 -16.66 -8.47
CA PRO A 63 15.48 -17.88 -9.27
C PRO A 63 14.54 -18.91 -8.63
N LEU A 64 13.52 -19.31 -9.38
CA LEU A 64 12.69 -20.47 -9.04
C LEU A 64 13.41 -21.76 -9.48
N PRO A 65 13.27 -22.88 -8.74
CA PRO A 65 13.90 -24.15 -9.09
C PRO A 65 13.12 -24.93 -10.18
N VAL A 66 12.82 -24.25 -11.29
CA VAL A 66 12.11 -24.81 -12.46
C VAL A 66 12.77 -26.10 -12.99
N PRO A 67 14.11 -26.24 -13.06
CA PRO A 67 14.72 -27.48 -13.56
C PRO A 67 14.38 -28.73 -12.73
N VAL A 68 13.97 -28.56 -11.46
CA VAL A 68 13.63 -29.68 -10.57
C VAL A 68 12.11 -29.79 -10.37
N LEU A 69 11.41 -28.66 -10.23
CA LEU A 69 9.97 -28.65 -9.92
C LEU A 69 9.08 -28.47 -11.16
N GLY A 70 9.66 -28.14 -12.31
CA GLY A 70 8.93 -27.82 -13.54
C GLY A 70 7.80 -26.83 -13.28
N ASP A 71 6.62 -27.23 -13.73
CA ASP A 71 5.37 -26.48 -13.63
C ASP A 71 4.88 -26.22 -12.19
N GLN A 72 5.40 -26.95 -11.20
CA GLN A 72 5.08 -26.74 -9.78
C GLN A 72 5.95 -25.66 -9.13
N ALA A 73 6.92 -25.09 -9.83
CA ALA A 73 7.83 -24.10 -9.24
C ALA A 73 7.13 -22.87 -8.62
N GLY A 74 5.90 -22.56 -9.04
CA GLY A 74 5.07 -21.50 -8.47
C GLY A 74 4.68 -21.68 -6.99
N ILE A 75 4.75 -22.91 -6.45
CA ILE A 75 4.50 -23.18 -5.02
C ILE A 75 5.72 -22.90 -4.14
N TRP A 76 6.91 -22.76 -4.74
CA TRP A 76 8.16 -22.55 -4.02
C TRP A 76 8.12 -21.35 -3.07
N PRO A 77 7.69 -20.14 -3.47
CA PRO A 77 7.60 -18.99 -2.57
C PRO A 77 6.73 -19.26 -1.34
N LEU A 78 5.62 -19.98 -1.53
CA LEU A 78 4.70 -20.35 -0.46
C LEU A 78 5.33 -21.37 0.49
N ALA A 79 6.01 -22.39 -0.03
CA ALA A 79 6.71 -23.39 0.78
C ALA A 79 7.78 -22.74 1.68
N ILE A 80 8.54 -21.76 1.16
CA ILE A 80 9.52 -21.06 2.00
C ILE A 80 8.84 -20.17 3.05
N LEU A 81 7.76 -19.47 2.70
CA LEU A 81 6.98 -18.68 3.66
C LEU A 81 6.46 -19.57 4.80
N VAL A 82 5.86 -20.70 4.47
CA VAL A 82 5.29 -21.66 5.44
C VAL A 82 6.36 -22.22 6.37
N SER A 83 7.58 -22.43 5.88
CA SER A 83 8.68 -22.95 6.72
C SER A 83 8.92 -22.06 7.94
N GLY A 84 8.74 -20.74 7.82
CA GLY A 84 8.98 -19.78 8.90
C GLY A 84 7.73 -19.33 9.66
N ALA A 85 6.62 -20.08 9.61
CA ALA A 85 5.36 -19.70 10.25
C ALA A 85 5.51 -19.31 11.73
N GLU A 86 6.12 -20.19 12.54
CA GLU A 86 6.32 -19.96 13.97
C GLU A 86 7.18 -18.72 14.23
N ARG A 87 8.21 -18.51 13.42
CA ARG A 87 9.09 -17.35 13.53
C ARG A 87 8.34 -16.05 13.19
N ALA A 88 7.52 -16.08 12.15
CA ALA A 88 6.69 -14.95 11.77
C ALA A 88 5.75 -14.57 12.91
N PHE A 89 5.08 -15.56 13.50
CA PHE A 89 4.19 -15.35 14.65
C PHE A 89 4.95 -14.83 15.88
N GLU A 90 6.12 -15.41 16.16
CA GLU A 90 6.98 -14.99 17.28
C GLU A 90 7.50 -13.55 17.13
N ALA A 91 7.67 -13.05 15.89
CA ALA A 91 8.04 -11.65 15.66
C ALA A 91 7.01 -10.67 16.25
N TYR A 92 5.71 -10.99 16.18
CA TYR A 92 4.66 -10.19 16.81
C TYR A 92 4.65 -10.34 18.33
N ARG A 93 4.82 -11.57 18.84
CA ARG A 93 4.88 -11.84 20.28
C ARG A 93 6.01 -11.10 20.98
N LYS A 94 7.18 -11.01 20.34
CA LYS A 94 8.33 -10.24 20.84
C LYS A 94 8.07 -8.75 20.99
N LEU A 95 7.14 -8.20 20.20
CA LEU A 95 6.67 -6.82 20.33
C LEU A 95 5.56 -6.67 21.37
N GLY A 96 5.19 -7.74 22.07
CA GLY A 96 4.10 -7.75 23.05
C GLY A 96 2.71 -7.58 22.43
N MET A 97 2.57 -7.84 21.12
CA MET A 97 1.31 -7.66 20.41
C MET A 97 0.31 -8.77 20.71
N GLU A 98 -0.97 -8.43 20.68
CA GLU A 98 -2.05 -9.40 20.79
C GLU A 98 -1.99 -10.43 19.65
N ASN A 99 -2.18 -11.71 19.97
CA ASN A 99 -2.18 -12.80 18.99
C ASN A 99 -3.15 -12.56 17.83
N ARG A 100 -4.29 -11.91 18.09
CA ARG A 100 -5.28 -11.55 17.07
C ARG A 100 -4.65 -10.73 15.95
N ILE A 101 -3.82 -9.74 16.27
CA ILE A 101 -3.16 -8.87 15.28
C ILE A 101 -2.20 -9.69 14.41
N ALA A 102 -1.45 -10.61 15.02
CA ALA A 102 -0.56 -11.50 14.30
C ALA A 102 -1.34 -12.41 13.34
N LEU A 103 -2.41 -13.07 13.81
CA LEU A 103 -3.23 -13.96 12.98
C LEU A 103 -3.93 -13.21 11.84
N GLU A 104 -4.59 -12.09 12.14
CA GLU A 104 -5.30 -11.30 11.13
C GLU A 104 -4.36 -10.73 10.05
N THR A 105 -3.12 -10.40 10.44
CA THR A 105 -2.11 -9.89 9.50
C THR A 105 -1.44 -11.02 8.73
N LEU A 106 -1.08 -12.12 9.37
CA LEU A 106 -0.42 -13.23 8.68
C LEU A 106 -1.39 -14.01 7.77
N ALA A 107 -2.70 -13.97 8.04
CA ALA A 107 -3.75 -14.52 7.17
C ALA A 107 -3.75 -13.98 5.72
N PHE A 108 -3.03 -12.89 5.45
CA PHE A 108 -2.77 -12.46 4.06
C PHE A 108 -2.05 -13.52 3.23
N GLY A 109 -1.27 -14.42 3.85
CA GLY A 109 -0.67 -15.56 3.17
C GLY A 109 -1.72 -16.42 2.45
N GLY A 110 -2.80 -16.78 3.14
CA GLY A 110 -3.93 -17.53 2.60
C GLY A 110 -4.73 -16.75 1.58
N LEU A 111 -4.93 -15.44 1.80
CA LEU A 111 -5.63 -14.58 0.84
C LEU A 111 -4.92 -14.58 -0.51
N TYR A 112 -3.62 -14.34 -0.54
CA TYR A 112 -2.84 -14.32 -1.77
C TYR A 112 -2.64 -15.71 -2.38
N THR A 113 -2.57 -16.75 -1.56
CA THR A 113 -2.53 -18.14 -2.03
C THR A 113 -3.81 -18.54 -2.77
N ARG A 114 -4.99 -18.17 -2.24
CA ARG A 114 -6.28 -18.38 -2.92
C ARG A 114 -6.40 -17.54 -4.19
N ASP A 115 -5.87 -16.33 -4.18
CA ASP A 115 -5.83 -15.48 -5.36
C ASP A 115 -4.96 -16.06 -6.48
N TYR A 116 -3.77 -16.57 -6.13
CA TYR A 116 -2.89 -17.26 -7.05
C TYR A 116 -3.58 -18.48 -7.66
N TYR A 117 -4.27 -19.30 -6.86
CA TYR A 117 -5.01 -20.46 -7.35
C TYR A 117 -6.10 -20.06 -8.36
N ARG A 118 -6.89 -19.02 -8.07
CA ARG A 118 -7.93 -18.53 -8.98
C ARG A 118 -7.37 -18.15 -10.35
N ARG A 119 -6.19 -17.53 -10.38
CA ARG A 119 -5.54 -17.07 -11.62
C ARG A 119 -4.83 -18.18 -12.40
N ASN A 120 -4.28 -19.18 -11.70
CA ASN A 120 -3.34 -20.13 -12.31
C ASN A 120 -3.81 -21.59 -12.30
N GLY A 121 -4.94 -21.89 -11.62
CA GLY A 121 -5.49 -23.24 -11.46
C GLY A 121 -4.62 -24.18 -10.61
N ARG A 122 -3.61 -23.66 -9.91
CA ARG A 122 -2.65 -24.42 -9.08
C ARG A 122 -2.24 -23.61 -7.86
N TRP A 123 -1.85 -24.24 -6.75
CA TRP A 123 -1.43 -23.51 -5.55
C TRP A 123 -0.05 -22.87 -5.72
N GLY A 124 0.10 -21.66 -5.16
CA GLY A 124 1.34 -20.90 -5.24
C GLY A 124 1.20 -19.51 -4.64
N LEU A 125 2.21 -18.67 -4.86
CA LEU A 125 2.28 -17.33 -4.27
C LEU A 125 3.17 -16.39 -5.11
N SER A 126 2.63 -15.23 -5.50
CA SER A 126 3.39 -14.19 -6.22
C SER A 126 3.75 -13.00 -5.32
N GLU A 127 3.02 -12.81 -4.23
CA GLU A 127 3.03 -11.62 -3.38
C GLU A 127 4.07 -11.70 -2.26
N LEU A 128 5.04 -12.62 -2.37
CA LEU A 128 6.06 -12.84 -1.35
C LEU A 128 6.85 -11.57 -1.02
N ASN A 129 7.14 -10.71 -2.02
CA ASN A 129 7.81 -9.42 -1.78
C ASN A 129 7.03 -8.52 -0.80
N TRP A 130 5.70 -8.57 -0.84
CA TRP A 130 4.81 -7.86 0.06
C TRP A 130 4.72 -8.54 1.43
N LEU A 131 4.56 -9.87 1.43
CA LEU A 131 4.46 -10.69 2.65
C LEU A 131 5.73 -10.68 3.51
N ARG A 132 6.91 -10.33 2.96
CA ARG A 132 8.12 -10.07 3.77
C ARG A 132 7.90 -9.03 4.87
N ARG A 133 7.05 -8.02 4.65
CA ARG A 133 6.70 -7.04 5.70
C ARG A 133 5.83 -7.65 6.79
N HIS A 134 4.95 -8.58 6.42
CA HIS A 134 4.02 -9.26 7.33
C HIS A 134 4.78 -10.19 8.26
N VAL A 135 5.61 -11.09 7.70
CA VAL A 135 6.35 -12.06 8.51
C VAL A 135 7.46 -11.46 9.37
N GLN A 136 7.81 -10.19 9.14
CA GLN A 136 8.77 -9.45 9.96
C GLN A 136 8.08 -8.44 10.89
N ALA A 137 6.76 -8.53 11.10
CA ALA A 137 5.98 -7.64 11.97
C ALA A 137 6.23 -6.15 11.68
N ARG A 138 6.25 -5.77 10.39
CA ARG A 138 6.42 -4.37 9.94
C ARG A 138 5.16 -3.74 9.37
N ILE A 139 4.09 -4.52 9.27
CA ILE A 139 2.79 -4.11 8.75
C ILE A 139 1.71 -4.83 9.55
N PHE A 140 0.55 -4.20 9.70
CA PHE A 140 -0.48 -4.60 10.66
C PHE A 140 -1.86 -4.42 10.05
N ARG A 141 -2.65 -5.48 10.03
CA ARG A 141 -4.09 -5.38 9.77
C ARG A 141 -4.79 -4.92 11.04
N LEU A 142 -5.50 -3.80 10.95
CA LEU A 142 -6.31 -3.25 12.03
C LEU A 142 -7.71 -3.01 11.45
N GLY A 143 -8.60 -3.98 11.66
CA GLY A 143 -9.92 -4.00 11.05
C GLY A 143 -9.88 -4.12 9.51
N ARG A 144 -10.50 -3.16 8.81
CA ARG A 144 -10.63 -3.17 7.35
C ARG A 144 -9.37 -2.71 6.60
N LEU A 145 -8.50 -1.97 7.27
CA LEU A 145 -7.31 -1.37 6.66
C LEU A 145 -6.04 -2.03 7.19
N VAL A 146 -4.94 -1.79 6.47
CA VAL A 146 -3.63 -2.32 6.80
C VAL A 146 -2.65 -1.16 6.89
N PHE A 147 -1.77 -1.18 7.89
CA PHE A 147 -0.94 -0.03 8.24
C PHE A 147 0.53 -0.42 8.45
N ASN A 148 1.47 0.44 8.04
CA ASN A 148 2.86 0.36 8.46
C ASN A 148 3.42 1.75 8.79
N THR A 149 4.48 1.79 9.59
CA THR A 149 5.21 3.04 9.79
C THR A 149 5.98 3.42 8.52
N GLY A 150 6.03 4.72 8.23
CA GLY A 150 6.68 5.27 7.05
C GLY A 150 7.35 6.61 7.34
N THR A 151 7.90 7.20 6.29
CA THR A 151 8.45 8.56 6.29
C THR A 151 7.87 9.28 5.10
N TYR A 152 7.32 10.47 5.35
CA TYR A 152 6.74 11.31 4.32
C TYR A 152 7.83 11.69 3.34
N SER A 153 7.73 11.23 2.10
CA SER A 153 8.76 11.41 1.06
C SER A 153 8.26 12.23 -0.12
N TRP A 154 6.99 12.61 -0.11
CA TRP A 154 6.40 13.37 -1.21
C TRP A 154 6.82 14.85 -1.17
N PRO A 155 6.92 15.48 -2.35
CA PRO A 155 7.41 16.85 -2.49
C PRO A 155 6.31 17.88 -2.19
N PHE A 156 5.75 17.82 -0.98
CA PHE A 156 4.73 18.76 -0.55
C PHE A 156 4.94 19.19 0.89
N MET A 157 4.64 20.45 1.16
CA MET A 157 4.59 21.02 2.50
C MET A 157 3.15 21.42 2.82
N THR A 158 2.60 20.89 3.90
CA THR A 158 1.28 21.27 4.38
C THR A 158 1.41 22.22 5.55
N VAL A 159 0.69 23.33 5.46
CA VAL A 159 0.58 24.35 6.50
C VAL A 159 -0.86 24.45 7.01
N ARG A 160 -0.99 24.94 8.24
CA ARG A 160 -2.28 25.17 8.89
C ARG A 160 -2.29 26.51 9.59
N ASN A 161 -3.40 27.24 9.50
CA ASN A 161 -3.62 28.49 10.23
C ASN A 161 -4.35 28.28 11.57
N ARG A 162 -4.58 29.37 12.30
CA ARG A 162 -5.31 29.35 13.59
C ARG A 162 -6.78 28.95 13.46
N GLU A 163 -7.39 29.17 12.30
CA GLU A 163 -8.77 28.76 11.97
C GLU A 163 -8.88 27.30 11.52
N SER A 164 -7.79 26.52 11.63
CA SER A 164 -7.71 25.12 11.17
C SER A 164 -7.86 24.92 9.66
N GLN A 165 -7.76 25.99 8.86
CA GLN A 165 -7.62 25.86 7.41
C GLN A 165 -6.28 25.23 7.08
N ILE A 166 -6.27 24.38 6.06
CA ILE A 166 -5.09 23.62 5.63
C ILE A 166 -4.82 23.93 4.18
N ILE A 167 -3.57 24.27 3.88
CA ILE A 167 -3.06 24.48 2.52
C ILE A 167 -1.88 23.55 2.32
N THR A 168 -1.80 22.92 1.15
CA THR A 168 -0.65 22.11 0.74
C THR A 168 0.05 22.81 -0.41
N LEU A 169 1.35 23.06 -0.26
CA LEU A 169 2.21 23.69 -1.24
C LEU A 169 3.13 22.65 -1.87
N CYS A 170 3.36 22.77 -3.18
CA CYS A 170 4.29 21.91 -3.90
C CYS A 170 5.74 22.35 -3.66
N ASP A 171 6.57 21.40 -3.24
CA ASP A 171 7.99 21.52 -2.87
C ASP A 171 8.82 20.53 -3.71
N GLY A 172 8.52 20.47 -5.02
CA GLY A 172 8.96 19.38 -5.89
C GLY A 172 9.96 19.77 -6.95
N ASP A 173 10.96 18.92 -7.14
CA ASP A 173 11.97 19.06 -8.19
C ASP A 173 11.50 18.49 -9.54
N VAL A 174 10.21 18.16 -9.68
CA VAL A 174 9.63 17.60 -10.89
C VAL A 174 8.83 18.68 -11.60
N PRO A 175 8.97 18.84 -12.92
CA PRO A 175 8.15 19.78 -13.67
C PRO A 175 6.69 19.34 -13.73
N TYR A 176 5.79 20.30 -13.90
CA TYR A 176 4.35 20.14 -14.01
C TYR A 176 3.88 20.59 -15.39
N ARG A 177 2.84 19.93 -15.89
CA ARG A 177 2.20 20.24 -17.17
C ARG A 177 1.23 21.42 -17.05
N ALA A 178 0.72 21.89 -18.18
CA ALA A 178 -0.29 22.96 -18.20
C ALA A 178 -1.60 22.55 -17.47
N ASP A 179 -1.91 21.26 -17.41
CA ASP A 179 -3.06 20.70 -16.68
C ASP A 179 -2.84 20.56 -15.17
N GLY A 180 -1.69 21.00 -14.64
CA GLY A 180 -1.37 20.95 -13.21
C GLY A 180 -1.00 19.56 -12.70
N LEU A 181 -0.77 18.58 -13.57
CA LEU A 181 -0.26 17.25 -13.20
C LEU A 181 1.27 17.18 -13.31
N PRO A 182 1.94 16.35 -12.49
CA PRO A 182 3.38 16.13 -12.62
C PRO A 182 3.71 15.57 -14.01
N ASP A 183 4.73 16.11 -14.66
CA ASP A 183 5.19 15.68 -15.97
C ASP A 183 5.67 14.21 -15.92
N GLY A 184 5.17 13.40 -16.84
CA GLY A 184 5.31 11.94 -16.83
C GLY A 184 4.12 11.17 -16.25
N THR A 185 3.13 11.84 -15.66
CA THR A 185 1.84 11.19 -15.29
C THR A 185 1.17 10.60 -16.53
N ASN A 186 0.71 9.34 -16.46
CA ASN A 186 0.24 8.54 -17.59
C ASN A 186 1.23 8.44 -18.76
N ASN A 187 2.54 8.42 -18.47
CA ASN A 187 3.61 8.39 -19.47
C ASN A 187 3.56 9.55 -20.49
N ARG A 188 2.87 10.63 -20.17
CA ARG A 188 2.77 11.83 -21.01
C ARG A 188 3.75 12.89 -20.54
N ARG A 189 4.52 13.42 -21.50
CA ARG A 189 5.45 14.54 -21.30
C ARG A 189 5.05 15.75 -22.12
N GLU A 190 5.26 16.95 -21.58
CA GLU A 190 5.06 18.22 -22.30
C GLU A 190 6.37 18.99 -22.48
N ALA A 191 6.54 19.61 -23.65
CA ALA A 191 7.72 20.42 -23.95
C ALA A 191 7.77 21.69 -23.08
N GLU A 192 6.62 22.31 -22.83
CA GLU A 192 6.48 23.55 -22.06
C GLU A 192 5.98 23.28 -20.62
N SER A 193 6.65 22.34 -19.95
CA SER A 193 6.42 22.10 -18.52
C SER A 193 7.05 23.19 -17.64
N TRP A 194 6.58 23.35 -16.41
CA TRP A 194 7.05 24.38 -15.47
C TRP A 194 7.48 23.77 -14.13
N LEU A 195 8.52 24.32 -13.50
CA LEU A 195 8.97 23.87 -12.18
C LEU A 195 8.25 24.65 -11.07
N PRO A 196 7.72 23.97 -10.04
CA PRO A 196 7.11 24.65 -8.92
C PRO A 196 8.19 25.28 -8.05
N VAL A 197 7.87 26.43 -7.46
CA VAL A 197 8.69 27.07 -6.43
C VAL A 197 8.08 26.93 -5.05
N LEU A 198 8.92 26.68 -4.05
CA LEU A 198 8.61 26.90 -2.64
C LEU A 198 9.71 27.74 -2.02
N GLN A 199 9.37 28.96 -1.62
CA GLN A 199 10.30 29.91 -1.01
C GLN A 199 9.83 30.24 0.39
N LYS A 200 10.74 30.13 1.35
CA LYS A 200 10.47 30.47 2.74
C LYS A 200 11.44 31.56 3.19
N SER A 201 10.89 32.63 3.73
CA SER A 201 11.61 33.70 4.45
C SER A 201 10.97 33.92 5.81
N ASP A 202 11.52 34.86 6.59
CA ASP A 202 10.92 35.27 7.87
C ASP A 202 9.62 36.06 7.68
N LEU A 203 9.38 36.61 6.49
CA LEU A 203 8.23 37.48 6.19
C LEU A 203 7.15 36.79 5.35
N SER A 204 7.51 35.74 4.62
CA SER A 204 6.59 35.09 3.68
C SER A 204 6.93 33.61 3.43
N LEU A 205 5.89 32.82 3.24
CA LEU A 205 5.94 31.49 2.65
C LEU A 205 5.20 31.52 1.31
N VAL A 206 5.94 31.40 0.22
CA VAL A 206 5.41 31.50 -1.15
C VAL A 206 5.53 30.16 -1.85
N GLY A 207 4.44 29.67 -2.43
CA GLY A 207 4.50 28.47 -3.26
C GLY A 207 3.20 28.15 -4.00
N HIS A 208 3.23 27.07 -4.78
CA HIS A 208 2.11 26.64 -5.60
C HIS A 208 1.15 25.74 -4.81
N PRO A 209 -0.12 26.12 -4.64
CA PRO A 209 -1.07 25.33 -3.87
C PRO A 209 -1.57 24.11 -4.66
N VAL A 210 -1.83 23.03 -3.92
CA VAL A 210 -2.54 21.85 -4.41
C VAL A 210 -4.04 22.08 -4.29
N ALA A 211 -4.76 21.95 -5.40
CA ALA A 211 -6.21 22.06 -5.45
C ALA A 211 -6.92 20.76 -5.03
N SER A 212 -8.21 20.87 -4.73
CA SER A 212 -9.03 19.74 -4.27
C SER A 212 -9.27 18.65 -5.32
N ASP A 213 -9.08 18.97 -6.60
CA ASP A 213 -9.12 18.02 -7.72
C ASP A 213 -7.78 17.27 -7.91
N GLY A 214 -6.81 17.50 -7.03
CA GLY A 214 -5.49 16.87 -7.07
C GLY A 214 -4.64 17.33 -8.25
N THR A 215 -4.70 18.61 -8.58
CA THR A 215 -3.76 19.33 -9.46
C THR A 215 -2.96 20.35 -8.65
N VAL A 216 -1.79 20.75 -9.15
CA VAL A 216 -1.04 21.90 -8.62
C VAL A 216 -1.39 23.13 -9.45
N GLN A 217 -1.76 24.21 -8.78
CA GLN A 217 -2.09 25.48 -9.42
C GLN A 217 -0.83 26.21 -9.87
N ARG A 218 -0.87 26.85 -11.05
CA ARG A 218 0.29 27.55 -11.62
C ARG A 218 0.57 28.84 -10.89
N GLU A 219 -0.45 29.52 -10.40
CA GLU A 219 -0.31 30.75 -9.62
C GLU A 219 0.16 30.44 -8.20
N THR A 220 1.18 31.16 -7.74
CA THR A 220 1.65 31.07 -6.36
C THR A 220 0.73 31.82 -5.41
N ILE A 221 0.65 31.35 -4.17
CA ILE A 221 0.11 32.10 -3.05
C ILE A 221 1.22 32.49 -2.09
N ALA A 222 1.02 33.59 -1.36
CA ALA A 222 1.91 34.05 -0.29
C ALA A 222 1.18 33.97 1.05
N LEU A 223 1.79 33.32 2.03
CA LEU A 223 1.24 33.11 3.36
C LEU A 223 2.14 33.77 4.41
N ASP A 224 1.54 34.38 5.44
CA ASP A 224 2.29 34.90 6.60
C ASP A 224 2.79 33.74 7.48
N PRO A 225 4.12 33.57 7.65
CA PRO A 225 4.68 32.51 8.51
C PRO A 225 4.26 32.62 10.00
N ASN A 226 3.79 33.78 10.47
CA ASN A 226 3.28 33.96 11.83
C ASN A 226 1.84 33.46 12.00
N GLU A 227 1.08 33.38 10.91
CA GLU A 227 -0.29 32.86 10.90
C GLU A 227 -0.35 31.38 10.51
N TRP A 228 0.59 30.93 9.67
CA TRP A 228 0.63 29.59 9.09
C TRP A 228 1.80 28.77 9.60
N ARG A 229 1.50 27.66 10.29
CA ARG A 229 2.50 26.71 10.78
C ARG A 229 2.60 25.47 9.91
N VAL A 230 3.81 24.94 9.72
CA VAL A 230 4.03 23.66 9.03
C VAL A 230 3.51 22.51 9.89
N VAL A 231 2.65 21.68 9.32
CA VAL A 231 2.07 20.50 9.98
C VAL A 231 2.49 19.18 9.35
N LEU A 232 2.94 19.18 8.08
CA LEU A 232 3.49 18.00 7.41
C LEU A 232 4.51 18.44 6.35
N ARG A 233 5.66 17.76 6.29
CA ARG A 233 6.69 17.97 5.26
C ARG A 233 7.54 16.72 5.06
N LYS A 234 8.35 16.72 4.00
CA LYS A 234 9.35 15.68 3.72
C LYS A 234 10.20 15.38 4.97
N GLY A 235 10.36 14.09 5.29
CA GLY A 235 11.08 13.61 6.47
C GLY A 235 10.21 13.37 7.71
N ASP A 236 8.98 13.88 7.76
CA ASP A 236 8.08 13.63 8.89
C ASP A 236 7.66 12.15 8.98
N ARG A 237 7.46 11.67 10.21
CA ARG A 237 6.99 10.30 10.45
C ARG A 237 5.50 10.20 10.15
N VAL A 238 5.11 9.16 9.40
CA VAL A 238 3.73 8.93 8.95
C VAL A 238 3.37 7.47 9.07
N VAL A 239 2.08 7.17 8.91
CA VAL A 239 1.55 5.81 8.82
C VAL A 239 1.01 5.59 7.42
N ASP A 240 1.59 4.66 6.67
CA ASP A 240 1.09 4.25 5.36
C ASP A 240 -0.18 3.41 5.52
N VAL A 241 -1.17 3.68 4.69
CA VAL A 241 -2.47 2.99 4.63
C VAL A 241 -2.55 2.14 3.37
N HIS A 242 -2.86 0.87 3.55
CA HIS A 242 -3.06 -0.12 2.50
C HIS A 242 -4.48 -0.68 2.57
N ILE A 243 -5.03 -0.98 1.39
CA ILE A 243 -6.43 -1.36 1.22
C ILE A 243 -6.47 -2.77 0.66
N PRO A 244 -6.66 -3.80 1.51
CA PRO A 244 -6.73 -5.16 1.04
C PRO A 244 -8.00 -5.41 0.22
N SER A 245 -7.92 -6.33 -0.73
CA SER A 245 -9.08 -6.87 -1.44
C SER A 245 -9.99 -7.64 -0.47
N GLY A 246 -11.27 -7.76 -0.81
CA GLY A 246 -12.26 -8.44 0.03
C GLY A 246 -13.54 -7.63 0.21
N SER A 247 -13.98 -7.47 1.45
CA SER A 247 -15.25 -6.82 1.77
C SER A 247 -15.31 -5.36 1.31
N LYS A 248 -16.53 -4.81 1.26
CA LYS A 248 -16.79 -3.41 0.90
C LYS A 248 -15.94 -2.47 1.76
N LEU A 249 -15.49 -1.36 1.18
CA LEU A 249 -14.73 -0.32 1.88
C LEU A 249 -15.68 0.65 2.60
N SER A 250 -16.50 0.15 3.53
CA SER A 250 -17.49 1.02 4.18
C SER A 250 -16.82 2.11 5.01
N LEU A 251 -17.42 3.29 5.04
CA LEU A 251 -16.88 4.44 5.79
C LEU A 251 -16.74 4.11 7.28
N LYS A 252 -17.71 3.40 7.86
CA LYS A 252 -17.69 2.98 9.27
C LYS A 252 -16.48 2.09 9.57
N GLU A 253 -16.26 1.04 8.77
CA GLU A 253 -15.13 0.12 9.01
C GLU A 253 -13.77 0.80 8.80
N CYS A 254 -13.69 1.78 7.89
CA CYS A 254 -12.48 2.59 7.72
C CYS A 254 -12.22 3.48 8.95
N GLU A 255 -13.25 4.17 9.45
CA GLU A 255 -13.16 4.98 10.67
C GLU A 255 -12.83 4.11 11.90
N ASP A 256 -13.43 2.92 12.03
CA ASP A 256 -13.10 1.97 13.09
C ASP A 256 -11.62 1.54 13.03
N ALA A 257 -11.10 1.28 11.82
CA ALA A 257 -9.68 0.97 11.60
C ALA A 257 -8.73 2.13 11.98
N TYR A 258 -9.08 3.39 11.65
CA TYR A 258 -8.28 4.54 12.08
C TYR A 258 -8.28 4.71 13.60
N ARG A 259 -9.43 4.50 14.26
CA ARG A 259 -9.51 4.54 15.73
C ARG A 259 -8.66 3.46 16.39
N GLU A 260 -8.62 2.26 15.81
CA GLU A 260 -7.71 1.19 16.24
C GLU A 260 -6.25 1.59 16.03
N ALA A 261 -5.90 2.17 14.87
CA ALA A 261 -4.55 2.67 14.58
C ALA A 261 -4.08 3.75 15.57
N TYR A 262 -4.96 4.69 15.96
CA TYR A 262 -4.65 5.72 16.97
C TYR A 262 -4.31 5.14 18.35
N ARG A 263 -4.81 3.94 18.69
CA ARG A 263 -4.44 3.23 19.93
C ARG A 263 -3.22 2.36 19.74
N PHE A 264 -3.13 1.70 18.59
CA PHE A 264 -2.10 0.72 18.26
C PHE A 264 -0.70 1.35 18.16
N PHE A 265 -0.55 2.40 17.35
CA PHE A 265 0.78 2.95 17.08
C PHE A 265 1.47 3.58 18.30
N PRO A 266 0.79 4.40 19.13
CA PRO A 266 1.42 4.91 20.35
C PRO A 266 1.80 3.81 21.36
N ARG A 267 1.02 2.71 21.42
CA ARG A 267 1.29 1.59 22.32
C ARG A 267 2.52 0.78 21.90
N TYR A 268 2.63 0.43 20.63
CA TYR A 268 3.67 -0.48 20.13
C TYR A 268 4.88 0.21 19.50
N PHE A 269 4.74 1.49 19.16
CA PHE A 269 5.82 2.34 18.61
C PHE A 269 5.92 3.64 19.41
N PRO A 270 6.11 3.56 20.74
CA PRO A 270 6.21 4.75 21.57
C PRO A 270 7.40 5.61 21.14
N GLY A 271 7.25 6.93 21.23
CA GLY A 271 8.30 7.89 20.87
C GLY A 271 8.40 8.23 19.38
N ILE A 272 7.56 7.65 18.50
CA ILE A 272 7.47 8.07 17.10
C ILE A 272 6.35 9.12 16.94
N PRO A 273 6.66 10.39 16.63
CA PRO A 273 5.66 11.45 16.49
C PRO A 273 5.02 11.41 15.09
N PHE A 274 4.04 10.52 14.89
CA PHE A 274 3.32 10.43 13.63
C PHE A 274 2.52 11.71 13.35
N LYS A 275 2.62 12.24 12.12
CA LYS A 275 1.93 13.48 11.71
C LYS A 275 0.79 13.28 10.73
N ALA A 276 0.74 12.16 10.02
CA ALA A 276 -0.31 11.85 9.08
C ALA A 276 -0.46 10.35 8.82
N PHE A 277 -1.65 9.97 8.40
CA PHE A 277 -1.87 8.81 7.55
C PHE A 277 -1.64 9.19 6.09
N VAL A 278 -1.02 8.31 5.33
CA VAL A 278 -0.73 8.52 3.91
C VAL A 278 -1.16 7.32 3.08
N CYS A 279 -1.66 7.54 1.87
CA CYS A 279 -2.06 6.46 0.98
C CYS A 279 -1.65 6.79 -0.46
N LYS A 280 -0.98 5.85 -1.15
CA LYS A 280 -0.81 5.88 -2.61
C LYS A 280 -1.58 4.71 -3.21
N SER A 281 -2.56 5.00 -4.06
CA SER A 281 -3.45 4.00 -4.64
C SER A 281 -4.19 4.58 -5.84
N TRP A 282 -4.64 3.71 -6.74
CA TRP A 282 -5.65 4.04 -7.75
C TRP A 282 -6.93 4.63 -7.16
N ILE A 283 -7.29 4.24 -5.92
CA ILE A 283 -8.45 4.79 -5.21
C ILE A 283 -8.26 6.28 -4.89
N MET A 284 -7.02 6.78 -4.87
CA MET A 284 -6.73 8.19 -4.63
C MET A 284 -6.85 9.04 -5.91
N ASP A 285 -7.23 8.46 -7.06
CA ASP A 285 -7.49 9.22 -8.28
C ASP A 285 -8.70 10.16 -8.14
N PRO A 286 -8.52 11.49 -8.13
CA PRO A 286 -9.62 12.44 -7.99
C PRO A 286 -10.71 12.26 -9.06
N ALA A 287 -10.40 11.70 -10.23
CA ALA A 287 -11.37 11.38 -11.27
C ALA A 287 -12.50 10.45 -10.77
N LEU A 288 -12.23 9.58 -9.79
CA LEU A 288 -13.26 8.71 -9.20
C LEU A 288 -14.42 9.49 -8.58
N SER A 289 -14.16 10.65 -7.98
CA SER A 289 -15.21 11.52 -7.44
C SER A 289 -16.05 12.22 -8.50
N LEU A 290 -15.56 12.29 -9.75
CA LEU A 290 -16.29 12.86 -10.89
C LEU A 290 -17.17 11.82 -11.60
N ILE A 291 -16.76 10.55 -11.59
CA ILE A 291 -17.40 9.49 -12.38
C ILE A 291 -18.29 8.56 -11.54
N LEU A 292 -18.20 8.63 -10.21
CA LEU A 292 -18.99 7.84 -9.27
C LEU A 292 -19.91 8.73 -8.42
N PRO A 293 -21.06 8.20 -7.96
CA PRO A 293 -21.95 8.94 -7.07
C PRO A 293 -21.27 9.23 -5.70
N PRO A 294 -21.62 10.34 -5.03
CA PRO A 294 -21.09 10.71 -3.71
C PRO A 294 -21.25 9.62 -2.63
N GLU A 295 -22.25 8.75 -2.77
CA GLU A 295 -22.57 7.67 -1.86
C GLU A 295 -21.62 6.47 -1.99
N SER A 296 -20.85 6.40 -3.08
CA SER A 296 -19.86 5.36 -3.33
C SER A 296 -18.86 5.26 -2.19
N ASN A 297 -18.59 4.03 -1.75
CA ASN A 297 -17.58 3.76 -0.72
C ASN A 297 -16.18 4.24 -1.13
N LEU A 298 -15.83 4.16 -2.43
CA LEU A 298 -14.55 4.66 -2.94
C LEU A 298 -14.44 6.18 -2.79
N VAL A 299 -15.52 6.90 -3.14
CA VAL A 299 -15.59 8.36 -3.02
C VAL A 299 -15.55 8.78 -1.55
N LYS A 300 -16.32 8.11 -0.69
CA LYS A 300 -16.30 8.37 0.77
C LYS A 300 -14.92 8.14 1.38
N PHE A 301 -14.24 7.04 1.01
CA PHE A 301 -12.88 6.77 1.48
C PHE A 301 -11.88 7.81 0.97
N GLN A 302 -11.93 8.16 -0.31
CA GLN A 302 -11.05 9.18 -0.91
C GLN A 302 -11.20 10.54 -0.22
N ARG A 303 -12.43 10.95 0.10
CA ARG A 303 -12.72 12.22 0.80
C ARG A 303 -12.15 12.31 2.21
N MET A 304 -11.69 11.20 2.79
CA MET A 304 -10.98 11.19 4.08
C MET A 304 -9.57 11.77 3.97
N PHE A 305 -9.05 11.94 2.74
CA PHE A 305 -7.71 12.40 2.44
C PHE A 305 -7.73 13.74 1.69
N LYS A 306 -6.70 14.55 1.93
CA LYS A 306 -6.31 15.66 1.06
C LYS A 306 -5.48 15.10 -0.10
N PRO A 307 -5.77 15.48 -1.35
CA PRO A 307 -5.08 14.91 -2.51
C PRO A 307 -3.64 15.40 -2.60
N LEU A 308 -2.76 14.54 -3.13
CA LEU A 308 -1.38 14.83 -3.44
C LEU A 308 -1.07 14.35 -4.87
N PRO A 309 -0.88 15.27 -5.83
CA PRO A 309 -0.58 14.91 -7.22
C PRO A 309 0.81 14.28 -7.33
N VAL A 310 0.87 12.95 -7.38
CA VAL A 310 2.11 12.21 -7.62
C VAL A 310 2.08 11.55 -8.99
N ILE A 311 3.26 11.27 -9.55
CA ILE A 311 3.36 10.50 -10.80
C ILE A 311 2.75 9.10 -10.58
N GLY A 312 1.85 8.76 -11.48
CA GLY A 312 1.21 7.46 -11.59
C GLY A 312 0.57 7.29 -12.96
N ASP A 313 0.07 6.08 -13.20
CA ASP A 313 -0.59 5.67 -14.44
C ASP A 313 -1.83 4.82 -14.13
N GLU A 314 -2.51 4.38 -15.18
CA GLU A 314 -3.74 3.61 -15.15
C GLU A 314 -3.56 2.13 -14.78
N ARG A 315 -2.32 1.62 -14.78
CA ARG A 315 -2.05 0.17 -14.73
C ARG A 315 -2.66 -0.50 -13.50
N GLN A 316 -2.53 0.13 -12.34
CA GLN A 316 -3.10 -0.41 -11.10
C GLN A 316 -4.64 -0.37 -11.11
N THR A 317 -5.24 0.66 -11.70
CA THR A 317 -6.69 0.71 -11.89
C THR A 317 -7.14 -0.46 -12.76
N TYR A 318 -6.41 -0.73 -13.84
CA TYR A 318 -6.75 -1.77 -14.80
C TYR A 318 -6.59 -3.17 -14.19
N GLU A 319 -5.45 -3.43 -13.54
CA GLU A 319 -5.20 -4.67 -12.82
C GLU A 319 -6.27 -4.97 -11.77
N LEU A 320 -6.68 -3.98 -10.96
CA LEU A 320 -7.57 -4.23 -9.82
C LEU A 320 -9.07 -4.15 -10.15
N VAL A 321 -9.46 -3.58 -11.30
CA VAL A 321 -10.87 -3.45 -11.70
C VAL A 321 -11.24 -4.37 -12.86
N PHE A 322 -10.26 -4.75 -13.69
CA PHE A 322 -10.46 -5.53 -14.91
C PHE A 322 -9.61 -6.81 -14.95
N ASP A 323 -8.85 -7.11 -13.89
CA ASP A 323 -7.97 -8.27 -13.77
C ASP A 323 -6.83 -8.33 -14.81
N ASP A 324 -6.57 -7.22 -15.52
CA ASP A 324 -5.52 -7.10 -16.53
C ASP A 324 -4.96 -5.65 -16.58
N PRO A 325 -3.67 -5.43 -16.26
CA PRO A 325 -3.05 -4.09 -16.32
C PRO A 325 -2.94 -3.50 -17.74
N HIS A 326 -3.17 -4.31 -18.77
CA HIS A 326 -3.07 -3.97 -20.19
C HIS A 326 -4.41 -4.13 -20.93
N VAL A 327 -5.53 -4.16 -20.20
CA VAL A 327 -6.86 -4.38 -20.75
C VAL A 327 -7.21 -3.40 -21.88
N GLU A 328 -7.72 -3.95 -22.98
CA GLU A 328 -8.30 -3.18 -24.09
C GLU A 328 -9.76 -2.82 -23.77
N LEU A 329 -9.97 -1.65 -23.16
CA LEU A 329 -11.28 -1.22 -22.63
C LEU A 329 -12.41 -1.17 -23.67
N ASP A 330 -12.10 -0.99 -24.95
CA ASP A 330 -13.09 -0.97 -26.03
C ASP A 330 -13.68 -2.34 -26.33
N GLN A 331 -12.95 -3.41 -26.01
CA GLN A 331 -13.36 -4.79 -26.21
C GLN A 331 -13.86 -5.45 -24.92
N PHE A 332 -13.70 -4.76 -23.78
CA PHE A 332 -14.11 -5.28 -22.48
C PHE A 332 -15.63 -5.18 -22.29
N THR A 333 -16.27 -6.27 -21.85
CA THR A 333 -17.69 -6.28 -21.49
C THR A 333 -17.87 -5.95 -20.00
N PRO A 334 -18.37 -4.75 -19.63
CA PRO A 334 -18.42 -4.35 -18.22
C PRO A 334 -19.59 -5.00 -17.47
N VAL A 335 -19.26 -5.66 -16.36
CA VAL A 335 -20.23 -6.35 -15.48
C VAL A 335 -20.54 -5.56 -14.20
N THR A 336 -19.70 -4.58 -13.82
CA THR A 336 -19.95 -3.71 -12.66
C THR A 336 -20.20 -2.25 -13.05
N SER A 337 -20.87 -1.50 -12.17
CA SER A 337 -21.05 -0.05 -12.36
C SER A 337 -19.73 0.71 -12.39
N LEU A 338 -18.72 0.27 -11.63
CA LEU A 338 -17.38 0.84 -11.63
C LEU A 338 -16.69 0.66 -12.99
N GLN A 339 -16.73 -0.55 -13.56
CA GLN A 339 -16.18 -0.81 -14.89
C GLN A 339 -16.86 0.05 -15.97
N LYS A 340 -18.20 0.16 -15.93
CA LYS A 340 -18.96 1.04 -16.84
C LYS A 340 -18.53 2.50 -16.73
N ALA A 341 -18.38 3.01 -15.50
CA ALA A 341 -17.98 4.38 -15.25
C ALA A 341 -16.56 4.68 -15.77
N ILE A 342 -15.60 3.79 -15.52
CA ILE A 342 -14.22 3.93 -15.99
C ILE A 342 -14.15 3.86 -17.52
N ILE A 343 -14.81 2.88 -18.15
CA ILE A 343 -14.83 2.78 -19.62
C ILE A 343 -15.42 4.05 -20.23
N ARG A 344 -16.55 4.56 -19.71
CA ARG A 344 -17.15 5.82 -20.20
C ARG A 344 -16.18 6.99 -20.04
N HIS A 345 -15.50 7.11 -18.91
CA HIS A 345 -14.54 8.18 -18.64
C HIS A 345 -13.38 8.17 -19.66
N VAL A 346 -12.82 6.99 -19.93
CA VAL A 346 -11.72 6.82 -20.88
C VAL A 346 -12.18 7.04 -22.32
N LYS A 347 -13.39 6.59 -22.70
CA LYS A 347 -13.99 6.87 -24.03
C LYS A 347 -14.22 8.36 -24.30
N LEU A 348 -14.33 9.18 -23.27
CA LEU A 348 -14.40 10.65 -23.39
C LEU A 348 -13.02 11.31 -23.55
N GLY A 349 -11.94 10.53 -23.70
CA GLY A 349 -10.57 11.02 -23.87
C GLY A 349 -9.81 11.26 -22.57
N ASN A 350 -10.41 10.97 -21.40
CA ASN A 350 -9.75 11.12 -20.12
C ASN A 350 -8.91 9.87 -19.77
N ARG A 351 -8.11 9.95 -18.69
CA ARG A 351 -7.27 8.85 -18.22
C ARG A 351 -7.40 8.65 -16.72
N MET A 352 -7.40 7.39 -16.30
CA MET A 352 -7.26 7.02 -14.89
C MET A 352 -5.78 7.15 -14.48
N ARG A 353 -5.51 7.36 -13.19
CA ARG A 353 -4.14 7.39 -12.65
C ARG A 353 -4.08 7.00 -11.18
N SER A 354 -3.08 6.21 -10.78
CA SER A 354 -2.73 6.15 -9.36
C SER A 354 -2.26 7.52 -8.86
N SER A 355 -2.76 7.93 -7.70
CA SER A 355 -2.37 9.17 -7.04
C SER A 355 -2.08 8.90 -5.56
N ALA A 356 -1.84 9.96 -4.80
CA ALA A 356 -1.63 9.89 -3.36
C ALA A 356 -2.55 10.86 -2.61
N GLY A 357 -2.63 10.65 -1.30
CA GLY A 357 -3.30 11.57 -0.39
C GLY A 357 -2.81 11.40 1.04
N PHE A 358 -3.10 12.38 1.87
CA PHE A 358 -2.81 12.33 3.30
C PHE A 358 -4.01 12.76 4.14
N ARG A 359 -4.10 12.22 5.34
CA ARG A 359 -5.00 12.66 6.41
C ARG A 359 -4.13 12.99 7.61
N LEU A 360 -4.23 14.19 8.17
CA LEU A 360 -3.42 14.55 9.34
C LEU A 360 -3.74 13.66 10.54
N TRP A 361 -2.71 13.40 11.35
CA TRP A 361 -2.81 12.59 12.56
C TRP A 361 -3.50 13.39 13.65
N GLU A 362 -4.82 13.29 13.69
CA GLU A 362 -5.68 14.01 14.61
C GLU A 362 -6.55 13.02 15.37
N GLN A 363 -6.27 12.87 16.66
CA GLN A 363 -7.07 11.99 17.51
C GLN A 363 -8.53 12.47 17.50
N PRO A 364 -9.51 11.55 17.44
CA PRO A 364 -10.91 11.91 17.64
C PRO A 364 -11.07 12.58 19.01
N ALA A 365 -11.78 13.71 19.06
CA ALA A 365 -12.10 14.39 20.31
C ALA A 365 -12.71 13.42 21.34
N GLY A 366 -12.20 13.42 22.57
CA GLY A 366 -12.67 12.56 23.66
C GLY A 366 -11.88 11.27 23.89
N SER A 367 -10.78 11.04 23.17
CA SER A 367 -9.81 10.00 23.54
C SER A 367 -8.84 10.56 24.59
N VAL A 368 -8.96 10.09 25.84
CA VAL A 368 -8.04 10.45 26.92
C VAL A 368 -6.64 10.02 26.51
N ALA A 369 -5.68 10.96 26.55
CA ALA A 369 -4.28 10.64 26.46
C ALA A 369 -3.95 9.68 27.62
N LEU A 370 -3.70 8.42 27.30
CA LEU A 370 -3.17 7.49 28.29
C LEU A 370 -1.72 7.92 28.53
N SER A 371 -1.53 8.56 29.69
CA SER A 371 -0.26 8.94 30.30
C SER A 371 0.68 7.76 30.48
#